data_AF-A0A1E5ITK3-F1
#
_entry.id   AF-A0A1E5ITK3-F1
#
_cell.length_a   1.000
_cell.length_b   1.000
_cell.length_c   1.000
_cell.angle_alpha   90.00
_cell.angle_beta   90.00
_cell.angle_gamma   90.00
#
_symmetry.space_group_name_H-M   'P 1'
#
loop_
_entity.id
_entity.type
_entity.pdbx_description
1 polymer ?
#
loop_
_entity_poly.entity_id
_entity_poly.type
_entity_poly.pdbx_seq_one_letter_code
_entity_poly.pdbx_strand_id
1 'polypeptide(L)'
;MTFIKALGAQWNKGKLAQQLEQTLLQESEIHSLFVGATTVATVSNLIAAIGFREPENQAQTQPLSNEFMLTILFDCFRLLMIKQIEHDNLNQAEHLIIALAKIWAKKAWHTAPEEQPDIAQYQRLQNQILKLAAQVDELDEQRRYQKRNM
;
A
#
# COMPACT_ATOMS: atom_id res chain seq x y z
N MET A 1 11.97 -26.06 -6.44
CA MET A 1 11.25 -25.09 -7.29
C MET A 1 11.66 -25.32 -8.74
N THR A 2 10.73 -25.47 -9.68
CA THR A 2 11.04 -25.61 -11.11
C THR A 2 10.98 -24.24 -11.80
N PHE A 3 11.86 -23.99 -12.77
CA PHE A 3 11.93 -22.72 -13.54
C PHE A 3 10.56 -22.24 -14.05
N ILE A 4 9.73 -23.17 -14.52
CA ILE A 4 8.37 -22.91 -15.01
C ILE A 4 7.47 -22.29 -13.93
N LYS A 5 7.57 -22.75 -12.67
CA LYS A 5 6.79 -22.18 -11.55
C LYS A 5 7.26 -20.78 -11.19
N ALA A 6 8.57 -20.55 -11.21
CA ALA A 6 9.14 -19.22 -10.95
C ALA A 6 8.72 -18.21 -12.02
N LEU A 7 8.72 -18.62 -13.29
CA LEU A 7 8.26 -17.79 -14.40
C LEU A 7 6.76 -17.47 -14.29
N GLY A 8 5.94 -18.46 -13.92
CA GLY A 8 4.50 -18.26 -13.67
C GLY A 8 4.24 -17.26 -12.54
N ALA A 9 4.95 -17.38 -11.42
CA ALA A 9 4.82 -16.43 -10.30
C ALA A 9 5.25 -15.01 -10.69
N GLN A 10 6.33 -14.85 -11.44
CA GLN A 10 6.79 -13.55 -11.92
C GLN A 10 5.79 -12.92 -12.90
N TRP A 11 5.17 -13.73 -13.76
CA TRP A 11 4.10 -13.29 -14.65
C TRP A 11 2.88 -12.78 -13.88
N ASN A 12 2.44 -13.55 -12.87
CA ASN A 12 1.30 -13.16 -12.02
C ASN A 12 1.56 -11.86 -11.25
N LYS A 13 2.79 -11.68 -10.75
CA LYS A 13 3.22 -10.44 -10.09
C LYS A 13 3.22 -9.25 -11.06
N GLY A 14 3.67 -9.43 -12.30
CA GLY A 14 3.58 -8.41 -13.34
C GLY A 14 2.13 -8.03 -13.67
N LYS A 15 1.24 -9.02 -13.77
CA LYS A 15 -0.20 -8.80 -13.98
C LYS A 15 -0.81 -7.99 -12.83
N LEU A 16 -0.49 -8.33 -11.58
CA LEU A 16 -0.93 -7.58 -10.42
C LEU A 16 -0.40 -6.13 -10.45
N ALA A 17 0.87 -5.92 -10.79
CA ALA A 17 1.44 -4.58 -10.91
C ALA A 17 0.67 -3.73 -11.93
N GLN A 18 0.31 -4.30 -13.08
CA GLN A 18 -0.50 -3.62 -14.09
C GLN A 18 -1.92 -3.31 -13.57
N GLN A 19 -2.56 -4.24 -12.87
CA GLN A 19 -3.88 -4.02 -12.25
C GLN A 19 -3.84 -2.90 -11.20
N LEU A 20 -2.80 -2.88 -10.37
CA LEU A 20 -2.55 -1.82 -9.39
C LEU A 20 -2.38 -0.48 -10.08
N GLU A 21 -1.52 -0.38 -11.10
CA GLU A 21 -1.30 0.86 -11.84
C GLU A 21 -2.60 1.42 -12.42
N GLN A 22 -3.39 0.58 -13.08
CA GLN A 22 -4.67 1.02 -13.66
C GLN A 22 -5.66 1.49 -12.59
N THR A 23 -5.74 0.79 -11.45
CA THR A 23 -6.61 1.18 -10.33
C THR A 23 -6.15 2.51 -9.72
N LEU A 24 -4.84 2.67 -9.49
CA LEU A 24 -4.24 3.89 -8.95
C LEU A 24 -4.46 5.09 -9.90
N LEU A 25 -4.33 4.90 -11.22
CA LEU A 25 -4.55 5.97 -12.20
C LEU A 25 -6.00 6.48 -12.24
N GLN A 26 -6.98 5.70 -11.82
CA GLN A 26 -8.38 6.13 -11.73
C GLN A 26 -8.63 7.04 -10.50
N GLU A 27 -7.70 7.09 -9.56
CA GLU A 27 -7.85 7.81 -8.30
C GLU A 27 -7.26 9.21 -8.39
N SER A 28 -8.10 10.21 -8.68
CA SER A 28 -7.64 11.60 -8.84
C SER A 28 -6.92 12.16 -7.61
N GLU A 29 -7.31 11.74 -6.40
CA GLU A 29 -6.73 12.22 -5.14
C GLU A 29 -5.21 11.94 -5.04
N ILE A 30 -4.75 10.84 -5.64
CA ILE A 30 -3.35 10.42 -5.51
C ILE A 30 -2.45 11.02 -6.58
N HIS A 31 -2.99 11.59 -7.66
CA HIS A 31 -2.19 12.10 -8.77
C HIS A 31 -1.20 13.18 -8.31
N SER A 32 -1.59 13.96 -7.31
CA SER A 32 -0.73 14.97 -6.66
C SER A 32 0.53 14.39 -6.00
N LEU A 33 0.53 13.09 -5.67
CA LEU A 33 1.70 12.41 -5.10
C LEU A 33 2.76 12.08 -6.15
N PHE A 34 2.39 12.00 -7.44
CA PHE A 34 3.22 11.49 -8.53
C PHE A 34 3.73 12.59 -9.48
N VAL A 35 4.10 13.75 -8.92
CA VAL A 35 4.61 14.90 -9.69
C VAL A 35 6.13 14.83 -9.92
N GLY A 36 6.82 13.87 -9.30
CA GLY A 36 8.27 13.71 -9.36
C GLY A 36 8.76 12.61 -10.31
N ALA A 37 10.00 12.16 -10.11
CA ALA A 37 10.62 11.11 -10.94
C ALA A 37 10.05 9.70 -10.70
N THR A 38 9.44 9.47 -9.53
CA THR A 38 8.82 8.18 -9.21
C THR A 38 7.41 8.14 -9.77
N THR A 39 7.14 7.17 -10.65
CA THR A 39 5.87 7.03 -11.37
C THR A 39 4.91 6.08 -10.65
N VAL A 40 3.63 6.13 -11.03
CA VAL A 40 2.60 5.17 -10.59
C VAL A 40 3.03 3.74 -10.93
N ALA A 41 3.56 3.51 -12.14
CA ALA A 41 4.08 2.21 -12.56
C ALA A 41 5.18 1.69 -11.61
N THR A 42 6.16 2.54 -11.23
CA THR A 42 7.22 2.15 -10.31
C THR A 42 6.66 1.74 -8.95
N VAL A 43 5.72 2.51 -8.40
CA VAL A 43 5.10 2.21 -7.11
C VAL A 43 4.23 0.95 -7.18
N SER A 44 3.44 0.77 -8.24
CA SER A 44 2.65 -0.46 -8.45
C SER A 44 3.50 -1.71 -8.55
N ASN A 45 4.63 -1.64 -9.25
CA ASN A 45 5.59 -2.74 -9.33
C ASN A 45 6.18 -3.07 -7.94
N LEU A 46 6.47 -2.04 -7.14
CA LEU A 46 6.98 -2.23 -5.78
C LEU A 46 5.92 -2.82 -4.84
N ILE A 47 4.67 -2.34 -4.91
CA ILE A 47 3.54 -2.90 -4.15
C ILE A 47 3.34 -4.37 -4.51
N ALA A 48 3.29 -4.70 -5.81
CA ALA A 48 3.21 -6.09 -6.25
C ALA A 48 4.43 -6.90 -5.80
N ALA A 49 5.60 -6.27 -5.68
CA ALA A 49 6.79 -6.96 -5.20
C ALA A 49 6.77 -7.30 -3.71
N ILE A 50 6.17 -6.44 -2.90
CA ILE A 50 6.11 -6.61 -1.45
C ILE A 50 4.87 -7.42 -1.04
N GLY A 51 3.71 -7.13 -1.64
CA GLY A 51 2.40 -7.64 -1.21
C GLY A 51 1.86 -8.82 -2.00
N PHE A 52 2.56 -9.34 -3.01
CA PHE A 52 2.06 -10.50 -3.78
C PHE A 52 2.14 -11.80 -2.97
N ARG A 53 1.00 -12.49 -2.84
CA ARG A 53 0.83 -13.79 -2.20
C ARG A 53 -0.01 -14.73 -3.08
N GLU A 54 0.55 -15.86 -3.51
CA GLU A 54 -0.26 -16.90 -4.15
C GLU A 54 -1.02 -17.69 -3.07
N PRO A 55 -2.32 -18.01 -3.26
CA PRO A 55 -3.18 -17.77 -4.43
C PRO A 55 -4.06 -16.49 -4.36
N GLU A 56 -4.04 -15.75 -3.25
CA GLU A 56 -4.95 -14.62 -2.95
C GLU A 56 -4.98 -13.54 -4.05
N ASN A 57 -3.83 -13.30 -4.69
CA ASN A 57 -3.71 -12.29 -5.75
C ASN A 57 -4.07 -12.81 -7.15
N GLN A 58 -4.20 -14.12 -7.38
CA GLN A 58 -4.47 -14.68 -8.72
C GLN A 58 -5.93 -14.50 -9.16
N ALA A 59 -6.86 -14.40 -8.20
CA ALA A 59 -8.30 -14.37 -8.45
C ALA A 59 -8.87 -12.95 -8.68
N GLN A 60 -8.03 -11.91 -8.70
CA GLN A 60 -8.50 -10.53 -8.74
C GLN A 60 -8.94 -10.10 -10.15
N THR A 61 -10.20 -9.67 -10.26
CA THR A 61 -10.77 -9.02 -11.44
C THR A 61 -10.42 -7.53 -11.46
N GLN A 62 -10.55 -6.90 -12.63
CA GLN A 62 -10.39 -5.45 -12.77
C GLN A 62 -11.75 -4.75 -12.77
N PRO A 63 -11.88 -3.55 -12.15
CA PRO A 63 -10.88 -2.90 -11.29
C PRO A 63 -10.67 -3.67 -9.97
N LEU A 64 -9.50 -3.49 -9.35
CA LEU A 64 -9.23 -4.13 -8.05
C LEU A 64 -10.22 -3.62 -7.01
N SER A 65 -10.73 -4.52 -6.18
CA SER A 65 -11.66 -4.14 -5.13
C SER A 65 -10.96 -3.26 -4.09
N ASN A 66 -11.73 -2.38 -3.44
CA ASN A 66 -11.21 -1.49 -2.42
C ASN A 66 -10.67 -2.23 -1.20
N GLU A 67 -11.31 -3.34 -0.87
CA GLU A 67 -10.94 -4.29 0.18
C GLU A 67 -9.56 -4.88 -0.10
N PHE A 68 -9.35 -5.33 -1.34
CA PHE A 68 -8.07 -5.86 -1.79
C PHE A 68 -6.98 -4.78 -1.76
N MET A 69 -7.29 -3.58 -2.26
CA MET A 69 -6.37 -2.43 -2.23
C MET A 69 -5.95 -2.07 -0.81
N LEU A 70 -6.90 -2.00 0.13
CA LEU A 70 -6.60 -1.70 1.53
C LEU A 70 -5.73 -2.81 2.16
N THR A 71 -6.02 -4.08 1.85
CA THR A 71 -5.29 -5.23 2.37
C THR A 71 -3.84 -5.25 1.88
N ILE A 72 -3.63 -5.15 0.56
CA ILE A 72 -2.28 -5.18 -0.01
C ILE A 72 -1.45 -3.97 0.40
N LEU A 73 -2.07 -2.78 0.50
CA LEU A 73 -1.40 -1.58 1.01
C LEU A 73 -1.05 -1.73 2.49
N PHE A 74 -1.90 -2.36 3.30
CA PHE A 74 -1.60 -2.63 4.70
C PHE A 74 -0.42 -3.59 4.87
N ASP A 75 -0.37 -4.66 4.08
CA ASP A 75 0.75 -5.60 4.09
C ASP A 75 2.07 -4.89 3.74
N CYS A 76 2.07 -4.05 2.71
CA CYS A 76 3.24 -3.26 2.35
C CYS A 76 3.60 -2.26 3.45
N PHE A 77 2.60 -1.52 3.96
CA PHE A 77 2.76 -0.53 5.02
C PHE A 77 3.43 -1.13 6.26
N ARG A 78 2.97 -2.30 6.74
CA ARG A 78 3.57 -2.96 7.91
C ARG A 78 5.05 -3.25 7.74
N LEU A 79 5.46 -3.77 6.58
CA LEU A 79 6.86 -4.08 6.29
C LEU A 79 7.72 -2.82 6.20
N LEU A 80 7.22 -1.78 5.54
CA LEU A 80 7.92 -0.51 5.41
C LEU A 80 8.03 0.23 6.75
N MET A 81 7.04 0.09 7.63
CA MET A 81 7.08 0.64 8.98
C MET A 81 8.19 0.01 9.82
N ILE A 82 8.35 -1.32 9.75
CA ILE A 82 9.46 -2.01 10.43
C ILE A 82 10.79 -1.46 9.90
N LYS A 83 10.93 -1.38 8.57
CA LYS A 83 12.13 -0.82 7.93
C LYS A 83 12.43 0.62 8.38
N GLN A 84 11.43 1.49 8.48
CA GLN A 84 11.59 2.88 8.91
C GLN A 84 12.02 2.98 10.38
N ILE A 85 11.47 2.14 11.25
CA ILE A 85 11.81 2.11 12.67
C ILE A 85 13.25 1.62 12.86
N GLU A 86 13.63 0.52 12.20
CA GLU A 86 14.93 -0.13 12.38
C GLU A 86 16.09 0.59 11.67
N HIS A 87 15.82 1.23 10.52
CA HIS A 87 16.89 1.69 9.64
C HIS A 87 16.77 3.16 9.15
N ASP A 88 15.63 3.83 9.36
CA ASP A 88 15.40 5.24 8.93
C ASP A 88 15.78 5.51 7.45
N ASN A 89 15.52 4.55 6.55
CA ASN A 89 16.07 4.56 5.19
C ASN A 89 15.07 4.20 4.08
N LEU A 90 13.83 4.67 4.22
CA LEU A 90 12.84 4.53 3.15
C LEU A 90 13.23 5.35 1.91
N ASN A 91 13.06 4.74 0.74
CA ASN A 91 13.21 5.44 -0.53
C ASN A 91 11.91 6.16 -0.93
N GLN A 92 11.96 6.97 -1.99
CA GLN A 92 10.80 7.75 -2.45
C GLN A 92 9.57 6.89 -2.77
N ALA A 93 9.75 5.75 -3.45
CA ALA A 93 8.64 4.87 -3.79
C ALA A 93 8.01 4.25 -2.54
N GLU A 94 8.81 3.90 -1.53
CA GLU A 94 8.33 3.37 -0.26
C GLU A 94 7.56 4.43 0.55
N HIS A 95 8.03 5.68 0.57
CA HIS A 95 7.26 6.79 1.15
C HIS A 95 5.92 7.00 0.44
N LEU A 96 5.88 6.86 -0.88
CA LEU A 96 4.63 6.93 -1.64
C LEU A 96 3.68 5.80 -1.26
N ILE A 97 4.16 4.57 -1.06
CA ILE A 97 3.32 3.45 -0.59
C ILE A 97 2.69 3.77 0.77
N ILE A 98 3.46 4.36 1.69
CA ILE A 98 2.93 4.81 2.99
C ILE A 98 1.85 5.87 2.81
N ALA A 99 2.07 6.86 1.94
CA ALA A 99 1.09 7.91 1.65
C ALA A 99 -0.20 7.32 1.05
N LEU A 100 -0.08 6.39 0.10
CA LEU A 100 -1.23 5.68 -0.49
C LEU A 100 -2.01 4.93 0.58
N ALA A 101 -1.33 4.15 1.44
CA ALA A 101 -2.00 3.43 2.51
C ALA A 101 -2.80 4.38 3.42
N LYS A 102 -2.25 5.55 3.77
CA LYS A 102 -2.96 6.58 4.54
C LYS A 102 -4.19 7.12 3.79
N ILE A 103 -4.08 7.38 2.49
CA ILE A 103 -5.21 7.85 1.66
C ILE A 103 -6.32 6.80 1.61
N TRP A 104 -6.01 5.55 1.26
CA TRP A 104 -6.99 4.47 1.24
C TRP A 104 -7.63 4.24 2.62
N ALA A 105 -6.86 4.37 3.70
CA ALA A 105 -7.38 4.24 5.06
C ALA A 105 -8.35 5.37 5.46
N LYS A 106 -8.27 6.55 4.82
CA LYS A 106 -9.18 7.68 5.08
C LYS A 106 -10.45 7.67 4.25
N LYS A 107 -10.52 6.85 3.20
CA LYS A 107 -11.72 6.77 2.35
C LYS A 107 -12.93 6.37 3.19
N ALA A 108 -13.98 7.19 3.09
CA ALA A 108 -15.27 6.91 3.70
C ALA A 108 -16.02 5.90 2.81
N TRP A 109 -15.90 4.61 3.13
CA TRP A 109 -16.62 3.56 2.43
C TRP A 109 -18.12 3.67 2.79
N HIS A 110 -18.91 4.26 1.90
CA HIS A 110 -20.36 4.22 1.97
C HIS A 110 -20.83 2.88 1.38
N THR A 111 -20.88 1.84 2.19
CA THR A 111 -21.66 0.65 1.84
C THR A 111 -23.13 0.95 2.13
N ALA A 112 -23.99 0.75 1.13
CA ALA A 112 -25.42 0.72 1.36
C ALA A 112 -25.71 -0.33 2.46
N PRO A 113 -26.61 -0.07 3.43
CA PRO A 113 -26.70 -0.83 4.69
C PRO A 113 -27.03 -2.33 4.58
N GLU A 114 -27.35 -2.84 3.39
CA GLU A 114 -27.98 -4.16 3.24
C GLU A 114 -27.03 -5.29 2.85
N GLU A 115 -25.77 -5.01 2.52
CA GLU A 115 -24.82 -6.04 2.09
C GLU A 115 -23.45 -5.85 2.78
N GLN A 116 -23.20 -6.54 3.91
CA GLN A 116 -21.97 -7.30 4.23
C GLN A 116 -21.57 -7.29 5.73
N PRO A 117 -21.24 -8.47 6.31
CA PRO A 117 -20.72 -8.62 7.67
C PRO A 117 -19.25 -8.15 7.87
N ASP A 118 -18.51 -7.85 6.80
CA ASP A 118 -17.06 -7.55 6.86
C ASP A 118 -16.68 -6.08 7.07
N ILE A 119 -17.66 -5.15 7.09
CA ILE A 119 -17.41 -3.70 7.26
C ILE A 119 -16.60 -3.42 8.54
N ALA A 120 -16.87 -4.15 9.63
CA ALA A 120 -16.15 -4.00 10.89
C ALA A 120 -14.67 -4.40 10.78
N GLN A 121 -14.33 -5.41 9.97
CA GLN A 121 -12.95 -5.81 9.75
C GLN A 121 -12.18 -4.75 8.95
N TYR A 122 -12.79 -4.18 7.92
CA TYR A 122 -12.17 -3.10 7.14
C TYR A 122 -11.96 -1.84 7.96
N GLN A 123 -12.95 -1.43 8.76
CA GLN A 123 -12.80 -0.30 9.66
C GLN A 123 -11.67 -0.51 10.69
N ARG A 124 -11.50 -1.73 11.21
CA ARG A 124 -10.36 -2.06 12.07
C ARG A 124 -9.04 -1.88 11.33
N LEU A 125 -8.95 -2.33 10.08
CA LEU A 125 -7.75 -2.22 9.26
C LEU A 125 -7.40 -0.75 8.97
N GLN A 126 -8.39 0.06 8.59
CA GLN A 126 -8.23 1.51 8.41
C GLN A 126 -7.71 2.18 9.68
N ASN A 127 -8.35 1.91 10.82
CA ASN A 127 -7.94 2.47 12.10
C ASN A 127 -6.53 2.04 12.51
N GLN A 128 -6.13 0.81 12.21
CA GLN A 128 -4.76 0.33 12.45
C GLN A 128 -3.74 1.08 11.61
N ILE A 129 -3.99 1.27 10.31
CA ILE A 129 -3.11 2.06 9.43
C ILE A 129 -2.96 3.48 9.98
N LEU A 130 -4.08 4.14 10.30
CA LEU A 130 -4.04 5.53 10.76
C LEU A 130 -3.34 5.69 12.11
N LYS A 131 -3.56 4.76 13.05
CA LYS A 131 -2.90 4.78 14.35
C LYS A 131 -1.39 4.57 14.21
N LEU A 132 -0.96 3.58 13.42
CA LEU A 132 0.45 3.30 13.20
C LEU A 132 1.13 4.45 12.43
N ALA A 133 0.45 5.01 11.44
CA ALA A 133 0.92 6.17 10.70
C ALA A 133 1.20 7.35 11.62
N ALA A 134 0.29 7.66 12.55
CA ALA A 134 0.48 8.75 13.51
C ALA A 134 1.69 8.50 14.43
N GLN A 135 1.91 7.26 14.87
CA GLN A 135 3.06 6.91 15.71
C GLN A 135 4.40 7.10 14.97
N VAL A 136 4.48 6.77 13.69
CA VAL A 136 5.71 7.02 12.91
C VAL A 136 5.91 8.47 12.56
N ASP A 137 4.84 9.21 12.27
CA ASP A 137 4.94 10.65 12.06
C ASP A 137 5.50 11.35 13.33
N GLU A 138 5.05 10.94 14.52
CA GLU A 138 5.58 11.43 15.80
C GLU A 138 7.07 11.07 16.01
N LEU A 139 7.46 9.83 15.71
CA LEU A 139 8.86 9.40 15.81
C LEU A 139 9.76 10.18 14.85
N ASP A 140 9.31 10.40 13.62
CA ASP A 140 10.06 11.16 12.61
C ASP A 140 10.21 12.63 13.04
N GLU A 141 9.17 13.23 13.61
CA GLU A 141 9.25 14.58 14.19
C GLU A 141 10.29 14.64 15.33
N GLN A 142 10.24 13.71 16.28
CA GLN A 142 11.21 13.63 17.38
C GLN A 142 12.66 13.52 16.87
N ARG A 143 12.90 12.66 15.87
CA ARG A 143 14.22 12.51 15.23
C ARG A 143 14.70 13.82 14.58
N ARG A 144 13.80 14.54 13.90
CA ARG A 144 14.12 15.84 13.28
C ARG A 144 14.46 16.89 14.33
N TYR A 145 13.75 16.94 15.46
CA TYR A 145 14.07 17.86 16.55
C TYR A 145 15.44 17.55 17.17
N GLN A 146 15.76 16.28 17.41
CA GLN A 146 17.06 15.87 17.94
C GLN A 146 18.21 16.23 17.00
N LYS A 147 18.07 15.96 15.70
CA LYS A 147 19.08 16.32 14.67
C LYS A 147 19.28 17.84 14.51
N ARG A 148 18.29 18.67 14.86
CA ARG A 148 18.37 20.14 14.77
C ARG A 148 19.00 20.80 16.00
N ASN A 149 18.97 20.10 17.14
CA ASN A 149 19.49 20.58 18.42
C ASN A 149 20.88 20.01 18.76
N MET A 150 21.46 19.20 17.88
CA MET A 150 22.89 18.87 17.83
C MET A 150 23.59 19.78 16.83
#